data_AF-I4YRJ3-F1
#
_entry.id   AF-I4YRJ3-F1
#
_cell.length_a   1.000
_cell.length_b   1.000
_cell.length_c   1.000
_cell.angle_alpha   90.00
_cell.angle_beta   90.00
_cell.angle_gamma   90.00
#
_symmetry.space_group_name_H-M   'P 1'
#
loop_
_entity.id
_entity.type
_entity.pdbx_description
1 polymer ?
#
loop_
_entity_poly.entity_id
_entity_poly.type
_entity_poly.pdbx_seq_one_letter_code
_entity_poly.pdbx_strand_id
1 'polypeptide(L)' 'MNQTKKLTVEQVLEARLRDAAGERDFKKLAEAYRIARSTITNAVLGKTFKDLPMPPRGR' A
#
# COMPACT_ATOMS: atom_id res chain seq x y z
N MET A 1 -2.31 -21.13 -12.75
CA MET A 1 -2.85 -19.79 -13.09
C MET A 1 -2.68 -18.90 -11.86
N ASN A 2 -1.69 -18.01 -11.84
CA ASN A 2 -1.52 -17.07 -10.71
C ASN A 2 -2.60 -15.98 -10.82
N GLN A 3 -3.69 -16.11 -10.06
CA GLN A 3 -4.64 -15.01 -9.85
C GLN A 3 -3.88 -13.84 -9.21
N THR A 4 -3.63 -12.80 -9.98
CA THR A 4 -3.20 -11.50 -9.46
C THR A 4 -4.36 -10.91 -8.66
N LYS A 5 -4.39 -11.16 -7.35
CA LYS A 5 -5.29 -10.41 -6.46
C LYS A 5 -5.02 -8.92 -6.68
N LYS A 6 -6.08 -8.15 -6.93
CA LYS A 6 -5.99 -6.69 -7.04
C LYS A 6 -6.09 -6.09 -5.64
N LEU A 7 -5.30 -5.04 -5.40
CA LEU A 7 -5.37 -4.26 -4.18
C LEU A 7 -6.64 -3.39 -4.22
N THR A 8 -7.43 -3.37 -3.15
CA THR A 8 -8.64 -2.53 -3.07
C THR A 8 -8.29 -1.10 -2.67
N VAL A 9 -9.22 -0.17 -2.88
CA VAL A 9 -9.05 1.24 -2.50
C VAL A 9 -8.85 1.37 -0.99
N GLU A 10 -9.61 0.64 -0.19
CA GLU A 10 -9.52 0.67 1.27
C GLU A 10 -8.14 0.19 1.74
N GLN A 11 -7.62 -0.89 1.14
CA GLN A 11 -6.28 -1.41 1.45
C GLN A 11 -5.18 -0.41 1.10
N VAL A 12 -5.34 0.33 -0.01
CA VAL A 12 -4.39 1.39 -0.39
C VAL A 12 -4.38 2.50 0.65
N LEU A 13 -5.56 2.97 1.05
CA LEU A 13 -5.70 4.06 2.02
C LEU A 13 -5.13 3.65 3.38
N GLU A 14 -5.47 2.44 3.85
CA GLU A 14 -4.95 1.90 5.10
C GLU A 14 -3.42 1.76 5.06
N ALA A 15 -2.86 1.19 3.99
CA ALA A 15 -1.42 1.01 3.86
C ALA A 15 -0.67 2.35 3.84
N ARG A 16 -1.24 3.38 3.19
CA ARG A 16 -0.68 4.74 3.19
C ARG A 16 -0.71 5.35 4.59
N LEU A 17 -1.80 5.18 5.34
CA LEU A 17 -1.90 5.67 6.72
C LEU A 17 -0.87 5.00 7.64
N ARG A 18 -0.68 3.69 7.50
CA ARG A 18 0.34 2.93 8.25
C ARG A 18 1.76 3.40 7.93
N ASP A 19 2.09 3.64 6.65
CA ASP A 19 3.39 4.21 6.25
C ASP A 19 3.61 5.60 6.84
N ALA A 20 2.60 6.46 6.82
CA ALA A 20 2.65 7.79 7.43
C ALA A 20 2.81 7.74 8.96
N ALA A 21 2.26 6.70 9.62
CA ALA A 21 2.46 6.44 11.04
C ALA A 21 3.83 5.82 11.37
N GLY A 22 4.66 5.53 10.37
CA GLY A 22 6.01 4.97 10.53
C GLY A 22 6.11 3.45 10.37
N GLU A 23 5.02 2.72 10.11
CA GLU A 23 5.07 1.29 9.80
C GLU A 23 5.55 1.07 8.35
N ARG A 24 6.87 0.98 8.17
CA ARG A 24 7.53 0.82 6.86
C ARG A 24 7.77 -0.63 6.44
N ASP A 25 7.18 -1.61 7.13
CA ASP A 25 7.34 -3.02 6.77
C ASP A 25 6.38 -3.43 5.63
N PHE A 26 6.79 -3.11 4.41
CA PHE A 26 6.04 -3.48 3.20
C PHE A 26 5.95 -4.99 2.98
N LYS A 27 6.84 -5.80 3.58
CA LYS A 27 6.76 -7.26 3.46
C LYS A 27 5.57 -7.77 4.27
N LYS A 28 5.43 -7.30 5.51
CA LYS A 28 4.30 -7.64 6.37
C LYS A 28 2.96 -7.18 5.77
N LEU A 29 2.89 -5.98 5.19
CA LEU A 29 1.69 -5.49 4.50
C LEU A 29 1.36 -6.34 3.26
N ALA A 30 2.37 -6.73 2.48
CA ALA A 30 2.21 -7.60 1.33
C ALA A 30 1.62 -8.97 1.72
N GLU A 31 2.14 -9.58 2.79
CA GLU A 31 1.64 -10.85 3.32
C GLU A 31 0.20 -10.72 3.85
N ALA A 32 -0.09 -9.66 4.62
CA ALA A 32 -1.42 -9.40 5.16
C ALA A 32 -2.48 -9.28 4.06
N TYR A 33 -2.16 -8.57 2.98
CA TYR A 33 -3.09 -8.37 1.87
C TYR A 33 -3.01 -9.47 0.80
N ARG A 34 -2.07 -10.41 0.90
CA ARG A 34 -1.73 -11.42 -0.12
C ARG A 34 -1.47 -10.79 -1.49
N ILE A 35 -0.67 -9.73 -1.50
CA ILE A 35 -0.31 -8.92 -2.67
C ILE A 35 1.21 -8.95 -2.84
N ALA A 36 1.69 -8.81 -4.07
CA ALA A 36 3.12 -8.69 -4.32
C ALA A 36 3.70 -7.44 -3.63
N ARG A 37 4.89 -7.59 -3.03
CA ARG A 37 5.59 -6.50 -2.33
C ARG A 37 5.77 -5.25 -3.21
N SER A 38 6.07 -5.43 -4.50
CA SER A 38 6.20 -4.33 -5.45
C SER A 38 4.90 -3.54 -5.64
N THR A 39 3.76 -4.23 -5.71
CA THR A 39 2.45 -3.62 -5.86
C THR A 39 2.07 -2.78 -4.64
N ILE A 40 2.23 -3.32 -3.42
CA ILE A 40 1.91 -2.56 -2.20
C ILE A 40 2.87 -1.37 -2.04
N THR A 41 4.15 -1.54 -2.36
CA THR A 41 5.13 -0.45 -2.30
C THR A 41 4.75 0.69 -3.26
N ASN A 42 4.35 0.37 -4.49
CA ASN A 42 3.92 1.37 -5.46
C ASN A 42 2.63 2.08 -5.01
N ALA A 43 1.67 1.37 -4.43
CA ALA A 43 0.43 1.94 -3.91
C ALA A 43 0.66 2.88 -2.72
N VAL A 44 1.50 2.45 -1.76
CA VAL A 44 1.87 3.22 -0.58
C VAL A 44 2.65 4.48 -0.94
N LEU A 45 3.56 4.40 -1.90
CA LEU A 45 4.35 5.55 -2.35
C LEU A 45 3.58 6.49 -3.31
N GLY A 46 2.33 6.19 -3.64
CA GLY A 46 1.51 7.01 -4.54
C GLY A 46 1.90 6.91 -6.02
N LYS A 47 2.69 5.90 -6.42
CA LYS A 47 3.03 5.65 -7.83
C LYS A 47 1.84 5.10 -8.62
N THR A 48 0.92 4.44 -7.92
CA THR A 48 -0.39 4.00 -8.42
C THR A 48 -1.51 4.60 -7.57
N PHE A 49 -2.77 4.48 -8.01
CA PHE A 49 -3.93 5.08 -7.34
C PHE A 49 -3.76 6.60 -7.13
N LYS A 50 -3.50 7.32 -8.22
CA LYS A 50 -3.18 8.76 -8.22
C LYS A 50 -4.35 9.63 -7.76
N ASP A 51 -5.58 9.13 -7.94
CA ASP A 51 -6.80 9.82 -7.53
C ASP A 51 -7.08 9.70 -6.02
N LEU A 52 -6.34 8.83 -5.31
CA LEU A 52 -6.46 8.67 -3.87
C LEU A 52 -5.52 9.64 -3.13
N PRO A 53 -5.95 10.21 -1.99
CA PRO A 53 -5.13 11.13 -1.22
C PRO A 53 -3.89 10.46 -0.64
N MET A 54 -2.83 11.25 -0.50
CA MET A 54 -1.61 10.86 0.23
C MET A 54 -1.66 11.50 1.62
N PRO A 55 -1.48 10.72 2.70
CA PRO A 55 -1.40 11.29 4.04
C PRO A 55 -0.16 12.18 4.18
N PRO A 56 -0.21 13.22 5.04
CA PRO A 56 0.93 14.06 5.31
C PRO A 56 2.05 13.20 5.93
N ARG A 57 3.22 13.21 5.30
CA ARG A 57 4.41 12.55 5.85
C ARG A 57 4.99 13.48 6.90
N GLY A 58 4.68 13.25 8.17
CA GLY A 58 5.40 13.88 9.28
C GLY A 58 6.88 13.50 9.16
N ARG A 59 7.73 14.50 8.91
CA ARG A 59 9.18 14.32 8.82
C ARG A 59 9.76 14.16 10.22
#